data_AF-A0A7G8BZI9-F1
#
_entry.id   AF-A0A7G8BZI9-F1
#
_cell.length_a   1.000
_cell.length_b   1.000
_cell.length_c   1.000
_cell.angle_alpha   90.00
_cell.angle_beta   90.00
_cell.angle_gamma   90.00
#
_symmetry.space_group_name_H-M   'P 1'
#
loop_
_entity.id
_entity.type
_entity.pdbx_description
1 polymer ?
#
loop_
_entity_poly.entity_id
_entity_poly.type
_entity_poly.pdbx_seq_one_letter_code
_entity_poly.pdbx_strand_id
1 'polypeptide(L)'
;MKISKVAIIVFASLLILIALGAALVRWRGFRASSTPNAFETAVARSVRNFAIPRTENHKTNPLADDPVALQQGRDAFLARCSSCHGIDGRGITPIGANQYPRVPDLHSTPTQNLTDGDLHYIIEHGVQLTGMPAMHSQSTSESWKLVTYIRSLHSGTLKEMSSKEYIASSARYVGSESCQRCHASIYERWKKTPMANVVLDPKTHSDAIIPDLRTNTIAPFTVDQVAFVYGSKWKQRYFTKIGEDYYPLPVQWDVGNKKWLKYHVPDAGADWWTAYYPSGNMQRPTGPTCDGCHSVNYDIHTKQVTEWNVGCERCHGPGSEHVAHPLRTNILNPSEMDDVASNDTCIQCHSQGQPRDGFIEGKAYDWPVGYHVGLHLADFWKLEDVTLGQTDFLYFADGTAHKNRMQGNDFVQSVMYRHGVTCASCHDVHGTKNYAQLRKPADKLCLDCHGSGSPNGPHTATIEEHTHHKADSSGSQCIACHMPKIESEGVPGSFVRSHTFRFISPAMTDKYKMPNPCTSCHTDRSTDWANKQLLSWATTSPWRVTR
;
A
#
# COMPACT_ATOMS: atom_id res chain seq x y z
N MET A 1 -46.29 61.58 10.55
CA MET A 1 -44.81 61.43 10.57
C MET A 1 -44.29 61.60 9.15
N LYS A 2 -43.49 62.65 8.86
CA LYS A 2 -42.83 62.78 7.55
C LYS A 2 -41.68 61.77 7.52
N ILE A 3 -41.83 60.70 6.75
CA ILE A 3 -40.72 59.78 6.48
C ILE A 3 -39.63 60.60 5.80
N SER A 4 -38.46 60.69 6.43
CA SER A 4 -37.32 61.44 5.90
C SER A 4 -36.96 60.92 4.50
N LYS A 5 -36.59 61.82 3.58
CA LYS A 5 -36.08 61.44 2.25
C LYS A 5 -34.96 60.38 2.34
N VAL A 6 -34.18 60.41 3.43
CA VAL A 6 -33.14 59.42 3.73
C VAL A 6 -33.73 58.02 3.94
N ALA A 7 -34.83 57.89 4.68
CA ALA A 7 -35.47 56.60 4.94
C ALA A 7 -36.08 55.99 3.66
N ILE A 8 -36.60 56.82 2.76
CA ILE A 8 -37.10 56.38 1.44
C ILE A 8 -35.94 55.86 0.57
N ILE A 9 -34.82 56.59 0.54
CA ILE A 9 -33.63 56.17 -0.21
C ILE A 9 -33.08 54.85 0.32
N VAL A 10 -32.93 54.71 1.65
CA VAL A 10 -32.44 53.47 2.28
C VAL A 10 -33.36 52.30 1.95
N PHE A 11 -34.68 52.48 2.05
CA PHE A 11 -35.63 51.42 1.74
C PHE A 11 -35.60 51.01 0.26
N ALA A 12 -35.53 51.99 -0.65
CA ALA A 12 -35.41 51.74 -2.08
C ALA A 12 -34.10 51.01 -2.43
N SER A 13 -32.97 51.41 -1.84
CA SER A 13 -31.69 50.73 -1.99
C SER A 13 -31.74 49.28 -1.49
N LEU A 14 -32.41 49.02 -0.37
CA LEU A 14 -32.59 47.68 0.17
C LEU A 14 -33.39 46.78 -0.79
N LEU A 15 -34.48 47.31 -1.34
CA LEU A 15 -35.31 46.58 -2.32
C LEU A 15 -34.53 46.27 -3.60
N ILE A 16 -33.72 47.20 -4.08
CA ILE A 16 -32.86 46.99 -5.25
C ILE A 16 -31.84 45.87 -4.97
N LEU A 17 -31.20 45.87 -3.79
CA LEU A 17 -30.25 44.82 -3.40
C LEU A 17 -30.93 43.45 -3.30
N ILE A 18 -32.13 43.37 -2.74
CA ILE A 18 -32.92 42.13 -2.67
C ILE A 18 -33.27 41.63 -4.06
N ALA A 19 -33.72 42.52 -4.96
CA ALA A 19 -34.07 42.16 -6.33
C ALA A 19 -32.85 41.69 -7.13
N LEU A 20 -31.70 42.36 -6.99
CA LEU A 20 -30.43 41.95 -7.60
C LEU A 20 -29.97 40.59 -7.06
N GLY A 21 -30.08 40.35 -5.74
CA GLY A 21 -29.76 39.08 -5.13
C GLY A 21 -30.65 37.94 -5.66
N ALA A 22 -31.95 38.17 -5.74
CA ALA A 22 -32.91 37.20 -6.29
C ALA A 22 -32.63 36.88 -7.77
N ALA A 23 -32.29 37.90 -8.58
CA ALA A 23 -31.90 37.73 -9.98
C ALA A 23 -30.60 36.93 -10.12
N LEU A 24 -29.59 37.19 -9.27
CA LEU A 24 -28.33 36.45 -9.20
C LEU A 24 -28.54 34.97 -8.86
N VAL A 25 -29.35 34.67 -7.84
CA VAL A 25 -29.68 33.29 -7.45
C VAL A 25 -30.43 32.58 -8.58
N ARG A 26 -31.36 33.28 -9.26
CA ARG A 26 -32.09 32.71 -10.39
C ARG A 26 -31.20 32.46 -11.62
N TRP A 27 -30.23 33.33 -11.89
CA TRP A 27 -29.32 33.19 -13.02
C TRP A 27 -28.25 32.12 -12.79
N ARG A 28 -27.61 32.11 -11.61
CA ARG A 28 -26.57 31.14 -11.24
C ARG A 28 -27.13 29.76 -10.90
N GLY A 29 -28.39 29.72 -10.44
CA GLY A 29 -29.03 28.53 -9.90
C GLY A 29 -28.56 28.21 -8.48
N PHE A 30 -29.46 27.69 -7.64
CA PHE A 30 -29.16 27.28 -6.27
C PHE A 30 -28.67 25.83 -6.25
N ARG A 31 -27.35 25.62 -6.33
CA ARG A 31 -26.73 24.30 -6.53
C ARG A 31 -25.49 24.10 -5.67
N ALA A 32 -25.37 22.93 -5.05
CA ALA A 32 -24.23 22.56 -4.21
C ALA A 32 -22.92 22.30 -4.98
N SER A 33 -22.99 22.10 -6.31
CA SER A 33 -21.81 21.95 -7.17
C SER A 33 -21.05 23.25 -7.44
N SER A 34 -21.56 24.38 -6.95
CA SER A 34 -20.92 25.69 -7.10
C SER A 34 -19.76 25.87 -6.11
N THR A 35 -18.85 26.80 -6.39
CA THR A 35 -17.86 27.27 -5.39
C THR A 35 -18.30 28.58 -4.76
N PRO A 36 -18.34 28.69 -3.41
CA PRO A 36 -18.56 29.96 -2.75
C PRO A 36 -17.51 30.98 -3.22
N ASN A 37 -17.93 32.21 -3.50
CA ASN A 37 -16.98 33.27 -3.81
C ASN A 37 -16.33 33.81 -2.52
N ALA A 38 -15.33 34.69 -2.66
CA ALA A 38 -14.60 35.23 -1.52
C ALA A 38 -15.50 36.02 -0.55
N PHE A 39 -16.46 36.78 -1.07
CA PHE A 39 -17.39 37.57 -0.26
C PHE A 39 -18.34 36.67 0.55
N GLU A 40 -18.94 35.68 -0.11
CA GLU A 40 -19.81 34.68 0.53
C GLU A 40 -19.05 33.90 1.61
N THR A 41 -17.83 33.47 1.31
CA THR A 41 -16.95 32.78 2.27
C THR A 41 -16.64 33.66 3.48
N ALA A 42 -16.32 34.94 3.26
CA ALA A 42 -16.02 35.89 4.32
C ALA A 42 -17.24 36.16 5.22
N VAL A 43 -18.42 36.37 4.62
CA VAL A 43 -19.67 36.58 5.36
C VAL A 43 -20.02 35.33 6.16
N ALA A 44 -20.01 34.14 5.55
CA ALA A 44 -20.34 32.88 6.24
C ALA A 44 -19.40 32.61 7.43
N ARG A 45 -18.09 32.80 7.25
CA ARG A 45 -17.12 32.63 8.35
C ARG A 45 -17.32 33.67 9.46
N SER A 46 -17.61 34.92 9.11
CA SER A 46 -17.86 35.98 10.08
C SER A 46 -19.12 35.70 10.91
N VAL A 47 -20.21 35.29 10.24
CA VAL A 47 -21.46 34.90 10.91
C VAL A 47 -21.24 33.71 11.83
N ARG A 48 -20.56 32.65 11.36
CA ARG A 48 -20.22 31.50 12.19
C ARG A 48 -19.44 31.92 13.44
N ASN A 49 -18.33 32.64 13.25
CA ASN A 49 -17.46 33.05 14.37
C ASN A 49 -18.18 33.98 15.36
N PHE A 50 -19.07 34.84 14.86
CA PHE A 50 -19.91 35.69 15.71
C PHE A 50 -20.97 34.90 16.47
N ALA A 51 -21.51 33.83 15.88
CA ALA A 51 -22.57 33.00 16.46
C ALA A 51 -22.06 32.01 17.53
N ILE A 52 -20.75 31.74 17.60
CA ILE A 52 -20.17 30.93 18.68
C ILE A 52 -20.18 31.77 19.97
N PRO A 53 -20.82 31.31 21.06
CA PRO A 53 -20.85 32.06 22.31
C PRO A 53 -19.46 32.32 22.87
N ARG A 54 -19.21 33.54 23.37
CA ARG A 54 -17.90 33.92 23.96
C ARG A 54 -17.47 33.07 25.15
N THR A 55 -18.41 32.43 25.84
CA THR A 55 -18.11 31.50 26.93
C THR A 55 -17.58 30.15 26.42
N GLU A 56 -17.92 29.79 25.18
CA GLU A 56 -17.51 28.54 24.55
C GLU A 56 -16.17 28.69 23.82
N ASN A 57 -15.98 29.76 23.05
CA ASN A 57 -14.74 29.95 22.30
C ASN A 57 -13.49 30.18 23.20
N HIS A 58 -13.66 30.69 24.41
CA HIS A 58 -12.56 30.89 25.36
C HIS A 58 -12.18 29.60 26.11
N LYS A 59 -12.90 28.49 25.91
CA LYS A 59 -12.51 27.21 26.52
C LYS A 59 -11.20 26.71 25.89
N THR A 60 -10.32 26.22 26.75
CA THR A 60 -9.05 25.59 26.37
C THR A 60 -9.19 24.08 26.46
N ASN A 61 -8.51 23.36 25.57
CA ASN A 61 -8.55 21.91 25.59
C ASN A 61 -7.82 21.34 26.83
N PRO A 62 -8.50 20.66 27.77
CA PRO A 62 -7.86 20.07 28.94
C PRO A 62 -6.99 18.85 28.61
N LEU A 63 -7.04 18.36 27.36
CA LEU A 63 -6.35 17.16 26.87
C LEU A 63 -5.31 17.48 25.78
N ALA A 64 -4.87 18.74 25.65
CA ALA A 64 -4.02 19.19 24.55
C ALA A 64 -2.67 18.45 24.47
N ASP A 65 -2.10 18.06 25.61
CA ASP A 65 -0.79 17.40 25.72
C ASP A 65 -0.89 15.93 26.18
N ASP A 66 -2.07 15.32 26.10
CA ASP A 66 -2.29 13.93 26.49
C ASP A 66 -2.13 12.98 25.28
N PRO A 67 -1.08 12.13 25.24
CA PRO A 67 -0.85 11.22 24.12
C PRO A 67 -1.93 10.14 23.97
N VAL A 68 -2.60 9.76 25.06
CA VAL A 68 -3.73 8.81 25.03
C VAL A 68 -4.96 9.50 24.42
N ALA A 69 -5.20 10.75 24.78
CA ALA A 69 -6.28 11.56 24.20
C ALA A 69 -6.06 11.82 22.71
N LEU A 70 -4.83 12.10 22.29
CA LEU A 70 -4.45 12.25 20.88
C LEU A 70 -4.79 10.99 20.08
N GLN A 71 -4.39 9.82 20.59
CA GLN A 71 -4.66 8.55 19.91
C GLN A 71 -6.17 8.25 19.85
N GLN A 72 -6.89 8.40 20.96
CA GLN A 72 -8.34 8.20 20.99
C GLN A 72 -9.08 9.19 20.08
N GLY A 73 -8.58 10.42 19.96
CA GLY A 73 -9.06 11.44 19.03
C GLY A 73 -8.89 11.01 17.58
N ARG A 74 -7.72 10.46 17.21
CA ARG A 74 -7.48 9.90 15.88
C ARG A 74 -8.44 8.77 15.55
N ASP A 75 -8.61 7.81 16.45
CA ASP A 75 -9.48 6.65 16.23
C ASP A 75 -10.95 7.09 16.05
N ALA A 76 -11.41 8.05 16.86
CA ALA A 76 -12.74 8.65 16.72
C ALA A 76 -12.90 9.42 15.38
N PHE A 77 -11.86 10.16 14.96
CA PHE A 77 -11.85 10.90 13.70
C PHE A 77 -11.95 9.95 12.50
N LEU A 78 -11.16 8.87 12.50
CA LEU A 78 -11.20 7.87 11.43
C LEU A 78 -12.56 7.18 11.33
N ALA A 79 -13.19 6.89 12.47
CA ALA A 79 -14.50 6.24 12.50
C ALA A 79 -15.66 7.14 12.04
N ARG A 80 -15.58 8.46 12.23
CA ARG A 80 -16.75 9.36 12.12
C ARG A 80 -16.58 10.55 11.17
N CYS A 81 -15.35 11.01 10.97
CA CYS A 81 -15.06 12.25 10.23
C CYS A 81 -14.38 11.98 8.88
N SER A 82 -13.65 10.87 8.74
CA SER A 82 -12.80 10.57 7.57
C SER A 82 -13.56 10.46 6.24
N SER A 83 -14.84 10.06 6.26
CA SER A 83 -15.66 9.96 5.05
C SER A 83 -15.85 11.30 4.33
N CYS A 84 -15.85 12.40 5.09
CA CYS A 84 -15.93 13.77 4.58
C CYS A 84 -14.56 14.44 4.55
N HIS A 85 -13.80 14.36 5.66
CA HIS A 85 -12.54 15.07 5.85
C HIS A 85 -11.31 14.35 5.26
N GLY A 86 -11.45 13.12 4.79
CA GLY A 86 -10.31 12.28 4.40
C GLY A 86 -9.60 11.69 5.61
N ILE A 87 -8.90 10.59 5.42
CA ILE A 87 -8.04 10.00 6.47
C ILE A 87 -6.89 10.94 6.84
N ASP A 88 -6.45 11.74 5.87
CA ASP A 88 -5.38 12.73 6.00
C ASP A 88 -5.88 14.10 6.49
N GLY A 89 -7.19 14.30 6.62
CA GLY A 89 -7.78 15.57 7.08
C GLY A 89 -7.83 16.69 6.03
N ARG A 90 -7.52 16.44 4.75
CA ARG A 90 -7.50 17.48 3.70
C ARG A 90 -8.85 17.76 3.04
N GLY A 91 -9.86 16.94 3.28
CA GLY A 91 -11.20 17.08 2.71
C GLY A 91 -11.33 16.63 1.24
N ILE A 92 -10.29 16.00 0.68
CA ILE A 92 -10.26 15.51 -0.71
C ILE A 92 -10.90 14.13 -0.77
N THR A 93 -12.22 14.07 -0.59
CA THR A 93 -13.01 12.83 -0.68
C THR A 93 -14.15 13.00 -1.70
N PRO A 94 -14.72 11.91 -2.24
CA PRO A 94 -15.89 11.99 -3.12
C PRO A 94 -17.08 12.71 -2.47
N ILE A 95 -17.21 12.65 -1.15
CA ILE A 95 -18.23 13.38 -0.41
C ILE A 95 -17.77 14.82 -0.19
N GLY A 96 -16.60 15.03 0.42
CA GLY A 96 -16.13 16.34 0.87
C GLY A 96 -15.88 17.35 -0.24
N ALA A 97 -15.43 16.89 -1.42
CA ALA A 97 -15.22 17.73 -2.59
C ALA A 97 -16.54 18.22 -3.24
N ASN A 98 -17.65 17.52 -2.98
CA ASN A 98 -18.97 17.78 -3.56
C ASN A 98 -19.95 18.47 -2.59
N GLN A 99 -19.49 18.90 -1.41
CA GLN A 99 -20.32 19.66 -0.45
C GLN A 99 -20.29 21.18 -0.71
N TYR A 100 -21.35 21.86 -0.27
CA TYR A 100 -21.43 23.32 -0.26
C TYR A 100 -21.70 23.85 1.18
N PRO A 101 -20.75 24.57 1.80
CA PRO A 101 -19.37 24.80 1.34
C PRO A 101 -18.56 23.48 1.32
N ARG A 102 -17.44 23.48 0.59
CA ARG A 102 -16.50 22.35 0.57
C ARG A 102 -15.95 22.09 1.96
N VAL A 103 -15.68 20.80 2.24
CA VAL A 103 -15.04 20.39 3.49
C VAL A 103 -13.67 21.09 3.61
N PRO A 104 -13.38 21.74 4.75
CA PRO A 104 -12.14 22.47 4.91
C PRO A 104 -10.95 21.53 5.06
N ASP A 105 -9.80 21.97 4.55
CA ASP A 105 -8.51 21.38 4.89
C ASP A 105 -8.18 21.69 6.36
N LEU A 106 -8.04 20.64 7.17
CA LEU A 106 -7.76 20.75 8.59
C LEU A 106 -6.31 21.15 8.88
N HIS A 107 -5.40 21.04 7.90
CA HIS A 107 -4.02 21.51 8.01
C HIS A 107 -3.91 23.03 7.85
N SER A 108 -4.89 23.62 7.15
CA SER A 108 -4.82 25.01 6.69
C SER A 108 -4.83 26.04 7.83
N THR A 109 -4.11 27.14 7.64
CA THR A 109 -4.05 28.27 8.59
C THR A 109 -5.43 28.77 9.05
N PRO A 110 -6.46 28.89 8.19
CA PRO A 110 -7.79 29.30 8.64
C PRO A 110 -8.45 28.35 9.65
N THR A 111 -8.21 27.04 9.53
CA THR A 111 -8.72 26.05 10.51
C THR A 111 -7.89 26.11 11.78
N GLN A 112 -6.57 26.18 11.64
CA GLN A 112 -5.65 26.17 12.78
C GLN A 112 -5.68 27.48 13.59
N ASN A 113 -6.13 28.60 13.00
CA ASN A 113 -6.33 29.86 13.72
C ASN A 113 -7.65 29.92 14.53
N LEU A 114 -8.54 28.93 14.41
CA LEU A 114 -9.68 28.82 15.32
C LEU A 114 -9.16 28.58 16.74
N THR A 115 -9.90 29.01 17.76
CA THR A 115 -9.57 28.64 19.15
C THR A 115 -9.93 27.17 19.40
N ASP A 116 -9.39 26.58 20.47
CA ASP A 116 -9.76 25.21 20.88
C ASP A 116 -11.25 25.11 21.18
N GLY A 117 -11.81 26.14 21.83
CA GLY A 117 -13.24 26.27 22.08
C GLY A 117 -14.07 26.38 20.80
N ASP A 118 -13.59 27.10 19.77
CA ASP A 118 -14.27 27.15 18.47
C ASP A 118 -14.34 25.77 17.81
N LEU A 119 -13.21 25.03 17.79
CA LEU A 119 -13.15 23.68 17.23
C LEU A 119 -14.08 22.73 18.00
N HIS A 120 -14.03 22.76 19.33
CA HIS A 120 -14.90 21.98 20.19
C HIS A 120 -16.38 22.25 19.90
N TYR A 121 -16.77 23.53 19.86
CA TYR A 121 -18.15 23.95 19.60
C TYR A 121 -18.64 23.49 18.21
N ILE A 122 -17.79 23.63 17.18
CA ILE A 122 -18.12 23.18 15.82
C ILE A 122 -18.31 21.67 15.76
N ILE A 123 -17.51 20.89 16.49
CA ILE A 123 -17.63 19.42 16.54
C ILE A 123 -18.94 19.00 17.21
N GLU A 124 -19.29 19.61 18.33
CA GLU A 124 -20.49 19.23 19.09
C GLU A 124 -21.80 19.64 18.41
N HIS A 125 -21.81 20.81 17.77
CA HIS A 125 -23.04 21.41 17.26
C HIS A 125 -23.16 21.39 15.73
N GLY A 126 -22.09 21.01 15.03
CA GLY A 126 -22.02 21.11 13.58
C GLY A 126 -22.07 22.56 13.10
N VAL A 127 -22.31 22.76 11.81
CA VAL A 127 -22.50 24.09 11.23
C VAL A 127 -23.78 24.12 10.42
N GLN A 128 -24.75 24.91 10.86
CA GLN A 128 -26.04 25.06 10.19
C GLN A 128 -25.87 25.51 8.72
N LEU A 129 -26.71 24.99 7.83
CA LEU A 129 -26.66 25.24 6.37
C LEU A 129 -25.37 24.75 5.70
N THR A 130 -24.71 23.74 6.28
CA THR A 130 -23.55 23.07 5.70
C THR A 130 -23.70 21.55 5.82
N GLY A 131 -22.78 20.80 5.20
CA GLY A 131 -22.68 19.34 5.37
C GLY A 131 -22.03 18.88 6.68
N MET A 132 -21.65 19.78 7.60
CA MET A 132 -21.02 19.42 8.88
C MET A 132 -22.09 19.05 9.92
N PRO A 133 -22.24 17.76 10.29
CA PRO A 133 -23.22 17.33 11.27
C PRO A 133 -22.79 17.64 12.71
N ALA A 134 -23.76 17.70 13.62
CA ALA A 134 -23.52 17.78 15.05
C ALA A 134 -23.11 16.42 15.63
N MET A 135 -22.12 16.39 16.50
CA MET A 135 -21.77 15.20 17.28
C MET A 135 -22.34 15.31 18.69
N HIS A 136 -23.54 14.78 18.90
CA HIS A 136 -24.10 14.61 20.24
C HIS A 136 -23.35 13.48 20.97
N SER A 137 -22.20 13.83 21.53
CA SER A 137 -21.44 12.96 22.41
C SER A 137 -22.18 12.81 23.75
N GLN A 138 -22.22 11.59 24.30
CA GLN A 138 -22.68 11.36 25.68
C GLN A 138 -21.64 11.84 26.72
N SER A 139 -20.42 12.21 26.29
CA SER A 139 -19.34 12.75 27.13
C SER A 139 -18.60 13.91 26.46
N THR A 140 -18.51 15.05 27.14
CA THR A 140 -17.74 16.22 26.68
C THR A 140 -16.26 15.92 26.44
N SER A 141 -15.72 14.82 27.01
CA SER A 141 -14.32 14.42 26.81
C SER A 141 -13.99 13.99 25.37
N GLU A 142 -14.95 13.44 24.62
CA GLU A 142 -14.68 12.88 23.27
C GLU A 142 -14.43 13.98 22.24
N SER A 143 -15.20 15.07 22.32
CA SER A 143 -15.03 16.25 21.47
C SER A 143 -13.66 16.88 21.69
N TRP A 144 -13.18 16.94 22.94
CA TRP A 144 -11.84 17.44 23.27
C TRP A 144 -10.71 16.58 22.71
N LYS A 145 -10.86 15.25 22.70
CA LYS A 145 -9.89 14.33 22.05
C LYS A 145 -9.78 14.59 20.55
N LEU A 146 -10.92 14.82 19.89
CA LEU A 146 -10.94 15.21 18.47
C LEU A 146 -10.23 16.54 18.23
N VAL A 147 -10.40 17.54 19.13
CA VAL A 147 -9.64 18.80 19.07
C VAL A 147 -8.14 18.53 19.20
N THR A 148 -7.70 17.68 20.15
CA THR A 148 -6.29 17.28 20.28
C THR A 148 -5.74 16.71 18.97
N TYR A 149 -6.50 15.80 18.32
CA TYR A 149 -6.08 15.24 17.03
C TYR A 149 -6.04 16.28 15.91
N ILE A 150 -7.07 17.13 15.76
CA ILE A 150 -7.10 18.17 14.71
C ILE A 150 -5.93 19.16 14.87
N ARG A 151 -5.51 19.47 16.10
CA ARG A 151 -4.31 20.29 16.34
C ARG A 151 -3.03 19.62 15.87
N SER A 152 -2.91 18.31 16.03
CA SER A 152 -1.76 17.54 15.51
C SER A 152 -1.64 17.55 13.98
N LEU A 153 -2.72 17.91 13.26
CA LEU A 153 -2.70 18.05 11.80
C LEU A 153 -2.10 19.37 11.33
N HIS A 154 -1.81 20.34 12.21
CA HIS A 154 -1.02 21.49 11.78
C HIS A 154 0.38 21.00 11.40
N SER A 155 0.87 21.38 10.21
CA SER A 155 2.22 21.04 9.76
C SER A 155 3.21 21.18 10.91
N GLY A 156 3.94 20.09 11.17
CA GLY A 156 4.32 19.65 12.51
C GLY A 156 4.76 20.77 13.45
N THR A 157 4.32 20.69 14.70
CA THR A 157 5.02 21.44 15.74
C THR A 157 6.49 21.03 15.65
N LEU A 158 7.36 22.03 15.51
CA LEU A 158 8.82 21.84 15.48
C LEU A 158 9.31 20.93 16.63
N LYS A 159 8.55 20.88 17.73
CA LYS A 159 8.75 19.99 18.86
C LYS A 159 8.45 18.52 18.53
N GLU A 160 7.32 18.16 17.92
CA GLU A 160 7.05 16.77 17.50
C GLU A 160 7.89 16.32 16.30
N MET A 161 8.20 17.22 15.37
CA MET A 161 9.17 16.94 14.31
C MET A 161 10.55 16.71 14.91
N SER A 162 10.99 17.55 15.86
CA SER A 162 12.27 17.32 16.56
C SER A 162 12.26 16.07 17.43
N SER A 163 11.13 15.69 18.04
CA SER A 163 11.01 14.47 18.85
C SER A 163 10.98 13.22 17.98
N LYS A 164 10.28 13.25 16.83
CA LYS A 164 10.25 12.14 15.87
C LYS A 164 11.54 12.04 15.09
N GLU A 165 12.18 13.15 14.71
CA GLU A 165 13.54 13.18 14.15
C GLU A 165 14.57 12.73 15.20
N TYR A 166 14.46 13.16 16.46
CA TYR A 166 15.36 12.74 17.53
C TYR A 166 15.20 11.25 17.86
N ILE A 167 13.97 10.75 17.98
CA ILE A 167 13.65 9.32 18.18
C ILE A 167 14.08 8.51 16.96
N ALA A 168 13.80 8.95 15.74
CA ALA A 168 14.28 8.29 14.52
C ALA A 168 15.81 8.34 14.38
N SER A 169 16.47 9.38 14.91
CA SER A 169 17.93 9.53 14.90
C SER A 169 18.66 8.78 16.01
N SER A 170 17.96 8.36 17.08
CA SER A 170 18.54 7.65 18.23
C SER A 170 18.08 6.19 18.35
N ALA A 171 16.94 5.83 17.75
CA ALA A 171 16.45 4.48 17.70
C ALA A 171 17.36 3.60 16.83
N ARG A 172 17.68 2.41 17.34
CA ARG A 172 18.46 1.40 16.64
C ARG A 172 17.66 0.11 16.48
N TYR A 173 18.06 -0.67 15.51
CA TYR A 173 17.52 -2.00 15.27
C TYR A 173 17.96 -2.97 16.38
N VAL A 174 17.02 -3.73 16.93
CA VAL A 174 17.22 -4.65 18.06
C VAL A 174 16.85 -6.11 17.76
N GLY A 175 16.38 -6.39 16.53
CA GLY A 175 16.01 -7.72 16.07
C GLY A 175 14.66 -8.20 16.59
N SER A 176 14.05 -9.10 15.83
CA SER A 176 12.71 -9.64 16.04
C SER A 176 12.57 -10.42 17.35
N GLU A 177 13.65 -11.02 17.87
CA GLU A 177 13.64 -11.73 19.16
C GLU A 177 13.27 -10.79 20.32
N SER A 178 13.71 -9.54 20.27
CA SER A 178 13.36 -8.52 21.27
C SER A 178 11.84 -8.25 21.34
N CYS A 179 11.12 -8.51 20.25
CA CYS A 179 9.67 -8.34 20.17
C CYS A 179 8.89 -9.51 20.79
N GLN A 180 9.48 -10.71 20.86
CA GLN A 180 8.79 -11.96 21.24
C GLN A 180 8.17 -11.88 22.64
N ARG A 181 8.88 -11.27 23.60
CA ARG A 181 8.42 -11.20 25.00
C ARG A 181 7.06 -10.53 25.15
N CYS A 182 6.80 -9.47 24.38
CA CYS A 182 5.54 -8.71 24.44
C CYS A 182 4.53 -9.16 23.37
N HIS A 183 5.01 -9.64 22.21
CA HIS A 183 4.21 -10.00 21.04
C HIS A 183 4.30 -11.49 20.68
N ALA A 184 4.31 -12.38 21.68
CA ALA A 184 4.56 -13.81 21.49
C ALA A 184 3.65 -14.45 20.42
N SER A 185 2.35 -14.16 20.41
CA SER A 185 1.41 -14.73 19.44
C SER A 185 1.68 -14.30 18.00
N ILE A 186 2.16 -13.07 17.79
CA ILE A 186 2.54 -12.56 16.48
C ILE A 186 3.86 -13.19 16.06
N TYR A 187 4.85 -13.19 16.96
CA TYR A 187 6.17 -13.76 16.72
C TYR A 187 6.08 -15.26 16.33
N GLU A 188 5.29 -16.05 17.06
CA GLU A 188 5.12 -17.48 16.79
C GLU A 188 4.44 -17.79 15.44
N ARG A 189 3.59 -16.88 14.95
CA ARG A 189 3.02 -17.01 13.60
C ARG A 189 4.03 -16.54 12.54
N TRP A 190 4.70 -15.43 12.79
CA TRP A 190 5.64 -14.83 11.83
C TRP A 190 6.83 -15.75 11.59
N LYS A 191 7.38 -16.36 12.64
CA LYS A 191 8.53 -17.28 12.57
C LYS A 191 8.27 -18.52 11.69
N LYS A 192 7.00 -18.83 11.36
CA LYS A 192 6.62 -19.92 10.45
C LYS A 192 6.43 -19.47 9.01
N THR A 193 6.50 -18.18 8.73
CA THR A 193 6.31 -17.63 7.39
C THR A 193 7.56 -17.82 6.54
N PRO A 194 7.43 -17.84 5.20
CA PRO A 194 8.59 -17.79 4.32
C PRO A 194 9.44 -16.53 4.52
N MET A 195 8.86 -15.40 4.95
CA MET A 195 9.59 -14.16 5.24
C MET A 195 10.63 -14.34 6.35
N ALA A 196 10.30 -15.11 7.39
CA ALA A 196 11.20 -15.42 8.50
C ALA A 196 12.20 -16.56 8.20
N ASN A 197 12.07 -17.25 7.07
CA ASN A 197 12.83 -18.46 6.73
C ASN A 197 13.30 -18.46 5.26
N VAL A 198 13.49 -17.28 4.67
CA VAL A 198 13.90 -17.15 3.28
C VAL A 198 15.39 -17.39 3.13
N VAL A 199 16.20 -17.04 4.14
CA VAL A 199 17.64 -17.26 4.25
C VAL A 199 17.90 -18.12 5.49
N LEU A 200 18.48 -19.30 5.28
CA LEU A 200 18.82 -20.23 6.36
C LEU A 200 20.29 -20.62 6.30
N ASP A 201 20.95 -20.65 7.46
CA ASP A 201 22.28 -21.23 7.63
C ASP A 201 22.12 -22.75 7.89
N PRO A 202 22.60 -23.63 6.98
CA PRO A 202 22.44 -25.07 7.13
C PRO A 202 23.24 -25.65 8.31
N LYS A 203 24.19 -24.91 8.89
CA LYS A 203 24.96 -25.34 10.06
C LYS A 203 24.15 -25.23 11.36
N THR A 204 23.18 -24.31 11.38
CA THR A 204 22.25 -24.13 12.52
C THR A 204 20.86 -24.70 12.24
N HIS A 205 20.52 -24.93 10.96
CA HIS A 205 19.26 -25.50 10.51
C HIS A 205 19.54 -26.72 9.62
N SER A 206 19.57 -27.91 10.23
CA SER A 206 19.92 -29.16 9.53
C SER A 206 18.95 -29.53 8.40
N ASP A 207 17.74 -28.96 8.40
CA ASP A 207 16.69 -29.14 7.40
C ASP A 207 16.68 -28.03 6.33
N ALA A 208 17.61 -27.08 6.36
CA ALA A 208 17.67 -25.97 5.39
C ALA A 208 17.89 -26.44 3.95
N ILE A 209 18.66 -27.51 3.74
CA ILE A 209 18.92 -28.10 2.43
C ILE A 209 17.90 -29.22 2.19
N ILE A 210 16.97 -29.00 1.26
CA ILE A 210 15.89 -29.94 0.93
C ILE A 210 16.41 -31.18 0.17
N PRO A 211 17.24 -31.06 -0.89
CA PRO A 211 17.67 -32.23 -1.67
C PRO A 211 18.84 -32.99 -1.04
N ASP A 212 18.96 -34.26 -1.43
CA ASP A 212 20.19 -35.02 -1.20
C ASP A 212 21.31 -34.47 -2.10
N LEU A 213 22.33 -33.84 -1.49
CA LEU A 213 23.46 -33.25 -2.22
C LEU A 213 24.23 -34.27 -3.06
N ARG A 214 24.20 -35.57 -2.73
CA ARG A 214 24.86 -36.63 -3.52
C ARG A 214 24.26 -36.79 -4.91
N THR A 215 23.03 -36.31 -5.11
CA THR A 215 22.35 -36.34 -6.42
C THR A 215 22.74 -35.18 -7.32
N ASN A 216 23.52 -34.21 -6.82
CA ASN A 216 23.99 -33.07 -7.61
C ASN A 216 25.18 -33.47 -8.47
N THR A 217 24.93 -33.76 -9.75
CA THR A 217 25.96 -34.04 -10.75
C THR A 217 26.36 -32.82 -11.57
N ILE A 218 25.69 -31.67 -11.40
CA ILE A 218 25.90 -30.46 -12.20
C ILE A 218 27.10 -29.67 -11.70
N ALA A 219 27.14 -29.39 -10.40
CA ALA A 219 28.24 -28.71 -9.74
C ALA A 219 28.27 -29.18 -8.27
N PRO A 220 28.91 -30.32 -7.98
CA PRO A 220 28.92 -30.91 -6.65
C PRO A 220 29.53 -29.97 -5.61
N PHE A 221 28.93 -29.95 -4.41
CA PHE A 221 29.45 -29.22 -3.25
C PHE A 221 29.08 -29.95 -1.95
N THR A 222 29.76 -29.62 -0.85
CA THR A 222 29.47 -30.12 0.49
C THR A 222 28.74 -29.07 1.34
N VAL A 223 28.09 -29.51 2.42
CA VAL A 223 27.39 -28.61 3.35
C VAL A 223 28.34 -27.54 3.91
N ASP A 224 29.60 -27.88 4.18
CA ASP A 224 30.60 -26.94 4.72
C ASP A 224 30.89 -25.75 3.80
N GLN A 225 30.70 -25.93 2.48
CA GLN A 225 30.87 -24.87 1.49
C GLN A 225 29.67 -23.93 1.42
N VAL A 226 28.53 -24.31 2.00
CA VAL A 226 27.30 -23.52 2.01
C VAL A 226 27.24 -22.69 3.29
N ALA A 227 27.28 -21.38 3.12
CA ALA A 227 27.02 -20.42 4.19
C ALA A 227 25.51 -20.17 4.34
N PHE A 228 24.79 -20.01 3.22
CA PHE A 228 23.34 -19.80 3.23
C PHE A 228 22.61 -20.57 2.14
N VAL A 229 21.37 -20.91 2.43
CA VAL A 229 20.37 -21.40 1.47
C VAL A 229 19.27 -20.35 1.34
N TYR A 230 19.00 -19.89 0.12
CA TYR A 230 17.90 -18.96 -0.14
C TYR A 230 16.73 -19.71 -0.80
N GLY A 231 15.54 -19.56 -0.21
CA GLY A 231 14.27 -20.07 -0.72
C GLY A 231 13.97 -21.52 -0.34
N SER A 232 12.68 -21.83 -0.33
CA SER A 232 12.16 -23.15 0.07
C SER A 232 10.91 -23.60 -0.72
N LYS A 233 10.25 -22.68 -1.44
CA LYS A 233 8.96 -22.95 -2.09
C LYS A 233 9.07 -23.45 -3.54
N TRP A 234 9.79 -22.71 -4.38
CA TRP A 234 9.91 -23.02 -5.82
C TRP A 234 11.31 -23.49 -6.19
N LYS A 235 12.32 -22.84 -5.60
CA LYS A 235 13.73 -23.14 -5.80
C LYS A 235 14.52 -22.93 -4.51
N GLN A 236 15.65 -23.61 -4.41
CA GLN A 236 16.71 -23.29 -3.46
C GLN A 236 17.98 -22.88 -4.20
N ARG A 237 18.59 -21.78 -3.77
CA ARG A 237 19.91 -21.34 -4.20
C ARG A 237 20.87 -21.44 -3.02
N TYR A 238 22.14 -21.73 -3.32
CA TYR A 238 23.15 -22.00 -2.31
C TYR A 238 24.25 -20.97 -2.45
N PHE A 239 24.71 -20.44 -1.33
CA PHE A 239 25.67 -19.35 -1.30
C PHE A 239 26.84 -19.73 -0.41
N THR A 240 28.04 -19.36 -0.86
CA THR A 240 29.28 -19.51 -0.10
C THR A 240 29.75 -18.15 0.39
N LYS A 241 30.47 -18.10 1.52
CA LYS A 241 31.02 -16.85 2.06
C LYS A 241 32.46 -16.69 1.57
N ILE A 242 32.80 -15.52 1.03
CA ILE A 242 34.17 -15.14 0.69
C ILE A 242 34.44 -13.75 1.29
N GLY A 243 35.42 -13.68 2.20
CA GLY A 243 35.62 -12.48 3.01
C GLY A 243 34.34 -12.17 3.81
N GLU A 244 33.80 -10.96 3.62
CA GLU A 244 32.58 -10.50 4.28
C GLU A 244 31.33 -10.54 3.38
N ASP A 245 31.42 -11.12 2.19
CA ASP A 245 30.28 -11.20 1.26
C ASP A 245 29.90 -12.64 0.94
N TYR A 246 28.73 -12.82 0.33
CA TYR A 246 28.24 -14.11 -0.11
C TYR A 246 28.09 -14.16 -1.62
N TYR A 247 28.33 -15.34 -2.17
CA TYR A 247 28.36 -15.55 -3.61
C TYR A 247 27.57 -16.81 -3.97
N PRO A 248 26.73 -16.76 -5.01
CA PRO A 248 25.94 -17.90 -5.42
C PRO A 248 26.81 -19.02 -6.00
N LEU A 249 26.54 -20.26 -5.61
CA LEU A 249 27.04 -21.44 -6.29
C LEU A 249 26.36 -21.58 -7.66
N PRO A 250 26.99 -22.19 -8.67
CA PRO A 250 26.49 -22.27 -10.05
C PRO A 250 25.37 -23.31 -10.26
N VAL A 251 24.61 -23.60 -9.21
CA VAL A 251 23.55 -24.60 -9.21
C VAL A 251 22.39 -24.17 -8.30
N GLN A 252 21.18 -24.56 -8.69
CA GLN A 252 19.98 -24.39 -7.88
C GLN A 252 19.16 -25.68 -7.88
N TRP A 253 18.33 -25.86 -6.87
CA TRP A 253 17.37 -26.95 -6.79
C TRP A 253 15.99 -26.47 -7.23
N ASP A 254 15.34 -27.21 -8.12
CA ASP A 254 13.94 -27.05 -8.47
C ASP A 254 13.10 -27.92 -7.53
N VAL A 255 12.37 -27.26 -6.63
CA VAL A 255 11.61 -27.94 -5.56
C VAL A 255 10.44 -28.74 -6.15
N GLY A 256 9.77 -28.19 -7.17
CA GLY A 256 8.58 -28.79 -7.76
C GLY A 256 8.89 -30.05 -8.56
N ASN A 257 9.91 -29.97 -9.42
CA ASN A 257 10.31 -31.07 -10.29
C ASN A 257 11.36 -32.00 -9.66
N LYS A 258 11.83 -31.68 -8.45
CA LYS A 258 12.85 -32.43 -7.71
C LYS A 258 14.11 -32.71 -8.53
N LYS A 259 14.68 -31.67 -9.13
CA LYS A 259 15.88 -31.77 -9.97
C LYS A 259 16.86 -30.63 -9.75
N TRP A 260 18.13 -30.93 -9.97
CA TRP A 260 19.19 -29.92 -10.03
C TRP A 260 19.15 -29.19 -11.36
N LEU A 261 19.36 -27.88 -11.32
CA LEU A 261 19.47 -27.01 -12.50
C LEU A 261 20.75 -26.17 -12.38
N LYS A 262 21.39 -25.88 -13.52
CA LYS A 262 22.45 -24.87 -13.57
C LYS A 262 21.87 -23.53 -13.14
N TYR A 263 22.59 -22.81 -12.30
CA TYR A 263 22.23 -21.44 -11.92
C TYR A 263 23.24 -20.46 -12.49
N HIS A 264 22.74 -19.53 -13.30
CA HIS A 264 23.48 -18.41 -13.84
C HIS A 264 22.48 -17.29 -14.11
N VAL A 265 22.83 -16.06 -13.76
CA VAL A 265 22.05 -14.87 -14.12
C VAL A 265 22.53 -14.44 -15.50
N PRO A 266 21.66 -14.36 -16.54
CA PRO A 266 22.10 -14.00 -17.88
C PRO A 266 22.70 -12.58 -17.94
N ASP A 267 23.64 -12.35 -18.85
CA ASP A 267 24.27 -11.03 -19.04
C ASP A 267 23.45 -10.08 -19.93
N ALA A 268 22.58 -10.64 -20.76
CA ALA A 268 21.71 -9.90 -21.68
C ALA A 268 20.28 -10.39 -21.55
N GLY A 269 19.32 -9.47 -21.64
CA GLY A 269 17.89 -9.78 -21.47
C GLY A 269 17.54 -10.25 -20.05
N ALA A 270 18.22 -9.70 -19.04
CA ALA A 270 18.02 -9.98 -17.62
C ALA A 270 17.93 -8.66 -16.83
N ASP A 271 18.08 -8.72 -15.51
CA ASP A 271 18.09 -7.54 -14.65
C ASP A 271 19.16 -6.53 -15.10
N TRP A 272 18.83 -5.24 -15.04
CA TRP A 272 19.64 -4.14 -15.57
C TRP A 272 21.05 -4.09 -14.96
N TRP A 273 21.19 -4.49 -13.69
CA TRP A 273 22.44 -4.44 -12.97
C TRP A 273 23.47 -5.45 -13.51
N THR A 274 23.03 -6.48 -14.25
CA THR A 274 23.92 -7.55 -14.76
C THR A 274 24.99 -7.00 -15.70
N ALA A 275 24.70 -5.91 -16.41
CA ALA A 275 25.66 -5.20 -17.27
C ALA A 275 26.84 -4.57 -16.51
N TYR A 276 26.73 -4.40 -15.19
CA TYR A 276 27.73 -3.74 -14.34
C TYR A 276 28.47 -4.70 -13.41
N TYR A 277 28.17 -5.99 -13.49
CA TYR A 277 28.90 -7.04 -12.79
C TYR A 277 29.39 -8.11 -13.76
N PRO A 278 30.60 -8.66 -13.57
CA PRO A 278 31.07 -9.75 -14.40
C PRO A 278 30.12 -10.96 -14.38
N SER A 279 30.10 -11.73 -15.47
CA SER A 279 29.18 -12.84 -15.70
C SER A 279 29.27 -13.98 -14.68
N GLY A 280 30.44 -14.14 -14.05
CA GLY A 280 30.68 -15.24 -13.11
C GLY A 280 29.87 -15.09 -11.83
N ASN A 281 29.19 -16.15 -11.39
CA ASN A 281 28.45 -16.14 -10.13
C ASN A 281 29.33 -15.75 -8.92
N MET A 282 30.60 -16.18 -8.92
CA MET A 282 31.59 -15.84 -7.88
C MET A 282 32.09 -14.38 -7.94
N GLN A 283 31.55 -13.57 -8.86
CA GLN A 283 31.88 -12.16 -9.06
C GLN A 283 30.64 -11.26 -8.86
N ARG A 284 29.51 -11.86 -8.49
CA ARG A 284 28.23 -11.19 -8.21
C ARG A 284 27.87 -11.37 -6.73
N PRO A 285 28.32 -10.46 -5.85
CA PRO A 285 28.06 -10.55 -4.42
C PRO A 285 26.57 -10.35 -4.09
N THR A 286 26.10 -10.96 -3.01
CA THR A 286 24.72 -10.81 -2.52
C THR A 286 24.46 -9.46 -1.89
N GLY A 287 25.46 -8.78 -1.32
CA GLY A 287 25.27 -7.49 -0.68
C GLY A 287 24.51 -6.47 -1.55
N PRO A 288 25.02 -6.18 -2.76
CA PRO A 288 24.35 -5.28 -3.68
C PRO A 288 23.09 -5.85 -4.38
N THR A 289 22.98 -7.17 -4.50
CA THR A 289 21.97 -7.81 -5.37
C THR A 289 20.80 -8.44 -4.61
N CYS A 290 20.95 -8.71 -3.31
CA CYS A 290 20.01 -9.52 -2.54
C CYS A 290 19.80 -9.03 -1.10
N ASP A 291 20.87 -8.66 -0.39
CA ASP A 291 20.86 -8.70 1.07
C ASP A 291 20.03 -7.59 1.72
N GLY A 292 19.92 -6.41 1.08
CA GLY A 292 19.03 -5.37 1.59
C GLY A 292 17.55 -5.76 1.61
N CYS A 293 17.12 -6.68 0.74
CA CYS A 293 15.76 -7.22 0.74
C CYS A 293 15.58 -8.42 1.68
N HIS A 294 16.66 -9.10 2.07
CA HIS A 294 16.65 -10.37 2.81
C HIS A 294 17.26 -10.26 4.21
N SER A 295 17.33 -9.04 4.75
CA SER A 295 17.84 -8.77 6.09
C SER A 295 17.20 -7.51 6.67
N VAL A 296 17.46 -7.26 7.95
CA VAL A 296 17.18 -5.99 8.61
C VAL A 296 18.47 -5.22 8.77
N ASN A 297 18.42 -3.95 8.35
CA ASN A 297 19.50 -2.98 8.55
C ASN A 297 20.84 -3.44 7.97
N TYR A 298 20.84 -3.87 6.70
CA TYR A 298 22.08 -4.17 5.97
C TYR A 298 22.90 -2.89 5.78
N ASP A 299 24.10 -2.87 6.33
CA ASP A 299 25.07 -1.79 6.14
C ASP A 299 25.98 -2.09 4.94
N ILE A 300 25.98 -1.22 3.93
CA ILE A 300 26.69 -1.45 2.68
C ILE A 300 28.22 -1.36 2.79
N HIS A 301 28.74 -0.76 3.86
CA HIS A 301 30.19 -0.59 4.08
C HIS A 301 30.76 -1.74 4.92
N THR A 302 30.08 -2.09 6.00
CA THR A 302 30.50 -3.14 6.95
C THR A 302 29.97 -4.52 6.57
N LYS A 303 28.95 -4.58 5.70
CA LYS A 303 28.23 -5.80 5.28
C LYS A 303 27.54 -6.54 6.44
N GLN A 304 27.35 -5.85 7.55
CA GLN A 304 26.67 -6.39 8.72
C GLN A 304 25.17 -6.18 8.60
N VAL A 305 24.42 -7.04 9.29
CA VAL A 305 22.97 -6.96 9.44
C VAL A 305 22.62 -7.01 10.91
N THR A 306 21.48 -6.44 11.29
CA THR A 306 20.94 -6.68 12.63
C THR A 306 20.38 -8.09 12.73
N GLU A 307 19.66 -8.53 11.70
CA GLU A 307 19.18 -9.90 11.58
C GLU A 307 19.02 -10.30 10.11
N TRP A 308 19.25 -11.57 9.82
CA TRP A 308 18.90 -12.17 8.53
C TRP A 308 17.40 -12.45 8.47
N ASN A 309 16.87 -12.59 7.25
CA ASN A 309 15.45 -12.71 6.92
C ASN A 309 14.69 -11.38 6.96
N VAL A 310 13.42 -11.43 6.55
CA VAL A 310 12.51 -10.28 6.62
C VAL A 310 11.88 -10.24 8.02
N GLY A 311 12.59 -9.59 8.92
CA GLY A 311 12.23 -9.42 10.33
C GLY A 311 11.24 -8.30 10.62
N CYS A 312 10.78 -8.23 11.87
CA CYS A 312 9.79 -7.26 12.34
C CYS A 312 10.16 -5.83 11.94
N GLU A 313 11.40 -5.44 12.20
CA GLU A 313 11.87 -4.07 12.00
C GLU A 313 12.10 -3.72 10.52
N ARG A 314 12.05 -4.69 9.60
CA ARG A 314 12.02 -4.41 8.14
C ARG A 314 10.71 -3.73 7.73
N CYS A 315 9.64 -3.96 8.49
CA CYS A 315 8.31 -3.38 8.27
C CYS A 315 7.92 -2.33 9.32
N HIS A 316 8.50 -2.40 10.53
CA HIS A 316 8.13 -1.57 11.67
C HIS A 316 9.19 -0.50 12.01
N GLY A 317 10.31 -0.45 11.28
CA GLY A 317 11.43 0.44 11.59
C GLY A 317 12.21 0.01 12.84
N PRO A 318 13.23 0.78 13.24
CA PRO A 318 14.05 0.47 14.42
C PRO A 318 13.22 0.51 15.71
N GLY A 319 13.31 -0.54 16.53
CA GLY A 319 12.43 -0.77 17.67
C GLY A 319 13.04 -0.52 19.05
N SER A 320 14.30 -0.07 19.17
CA SER A 320 14.95 0.06 20.49
C SER A 320 14.17 0.92 21.49
N GLU A 321 13.66 2.07 21.04
CA GLU A 321 12.89 2.98 21.88
C GLU A 321 11.54 2.37 22.29
N HIS A 322 10.89 1.64 21.37
CA HIS A 322 9.66 0.93 21.67
C HIS A 322 9.87 -0.22 22.68
N VAL A 323 10.98 -0.96 22.55
CA VAL A 323 11.32 -2.03 23.49
C VAL A 323 11.61 -1.48 24.89
N ALA A 324 12.28 -0.33 25.00
CA ALA A 324 12.56 0.34 26.27
C ALA A 324 11.31 0.99 26.87
N HIS A 325 10.49 1.62 26.02
CA HIS A 325 9.33 2.44 26.41
C HIS A 325 8.12 2.12 25.50
N PRO A 326 7.36 1.05 25.75
CA PRO A 326 6.34 0.59 24.80
C PRO A 326 5.17 1.56 24.63
N LEU A 327 5.20 2.34 23.53
CA LEU A 327 4.14 3.25 23.12
C LEU A 327 3.75 2.94 21.67
N ARG A 328 2.48 3.20 21.28
CA ARG A 328 2.08 3.02 19.88
C ARG A 328 2.70 4.05 18.93
N THR A 329 3.21 5.16 19.46
CA THR A 329 3.71 6.30 18.69
C THR A 329 5.22 6.24 18.43
N ASN A 330 5.96 5.37 19.12
CA ASN A 330 7.41 5.22 18.95
C ASN A 330 7.82 3.93 18.23
N ILE A 331 6.87 3.32 17.51
CA ILE A 331 7.09 2.26 16.54
C ILE A 331 6.18 2.50 15.34
N LEU A 332 6.66 2.17 14.14
CA LEU A 332 5.84 2.31 12.96
C LEU A 332 4.84 1.16 12.85
N ASN A 333 3.61 1.44 12.40
CA ASN A 333 2.61 0.42 12.13
C ASN A 333 2.04 0.62 10.71
N PRO A 334 2.33 -0.27 9.75
CA PRO A 334 1.84 -0.15 8.38
C PRO A 334 0.32 -0.07 8.23
N SER A 335 -0.47 -0.56 9.21
CA SER A 335 -1.94 -0.43 9.19
C SER A 335 -2.43 0.95 9.62
N GLU A 336 -1.55 1.77 10.22
CA GLU A 336 -1.87 3.12 10.72
C GLU A 336 -1.25 4.24 9.87
N MET A 337 -0.44 3.87 8.87
CA MET A 337 0.12 4.77 7.86
C MET A 337 -0.93 5.11 6.80
N ASP A 338 -0.66 6.13 6.00
CA ASP A 338 -1.37 6.33 4.74
C ASP A 338 -1.17 5.14 3.78
N ASP A 339 -2.02 5.06 2.78
CA ASP A 339 -2.07 3.97 1.81
C ASP A 339 -0.78 3.85 0.98
N VAL A 340 -0.10 4.96 0.69
CA VAL A 340 1.17 4.94 -0.05
C VAL A 340 2.27 4.38 0.85
N ALA A 341 2.48 4.93 2.03
CA ALA A 341 3.52 4.47 2.97
C ALA A 341 3.30 3.01 3.42
N SER A 342 2.04 2.59 3.61
CA SER A 342 1.68 1.20 3.89
C SER A 342 2.08 0.26 2.75
N ASN A 343 1.85 0.66 1.50
CA ASN A 343 2.26 -0.12 0.33
C ASN A 343 3.77 -0.09 0.10
N ASP A 344 4.43 1.05 0.31
CA ASP A 344 5.89 1.21 0.19
C ASP A 344 6.64 0.26 1.12
N THR A 345 6.08 -0.03 2.29
CA THR A 345 6.57 -1.07 3.22
C THR A 345 6.72 -2.44 2.55
N CYS A 346 5.88 -2.77 1.58
CA CYS A 346 5.94 -4.03 0.82
C CYS A 346 6.72 -3.87 -0.50
N ILE A 347 6.50 -2.75 -1.20
CA ILE A 347 7.06 -2.47 -2.54
C ILE A 347 8.59 -2.37 -2.50
N GLN A 348 9.18 -1.95 -1.37
CA GLN A 348 10.64 -1.90 -1.18
C GLN A 348 11.36 -3.23 -1.52
N CYS A 349 10.67 -4.37 -1.39
CA CYS A 349 11.22 -5.69 -1.75
C CYS A 349 10.43 -6.35 -2.88
N HIS A 350 9.10 -6.18 -2.92
CA HIS A 350 8.21 -6.82 -3.90
C HIS A 350 8.07 -6.04 -5.21
N SER A 351 9.14 -5.39 -5.65
CA SER A 351 9.20 -4.67 -6.91
C SER A 351 10.54 -4.85 -7.62
N GLN A 352 10.53 -4.60 -8.93
CA GLN A 352 11.73 -4.40 -9.73
C GLN A 352 11.92 -2.91 -9.98
N GLY A 353 13.17 -2.46 -9.90
CA GLY A 353 13.51 -1.06 -10.04
C GLY A 353 15.00 -0.80 -9.92
N GLN A 354 15.33 0.47 -9.79
CA GLN A 354 16.69 0.98 -9.71
C GLN A 354 16.77 2.06 -8.63
N PRO A 355 17.91 2.22 -7.95
CA PRO A 355 18.12 3.35 -7.07
C PRO A 355 17.94 4.66 -7.86
N ARG A 356 17.27 5.64 -7.26
CA ARG A 356 16.87 6.86 -7.99
C ARG A 356 18.06 7.68 -8.48
N ASP A 357 19.13 7.72 -7.71
CA ASP A 357 20.38 8.39 -8.05
C ASP A 357 21.32 7.53 -8.92
N GLY A 358 20.85 6.35 -9.36
CA GLY A 358 21.63 5.41 -10.16
C GLY A 358 22.62 4.62 -9.31
N PHE A 359 23.92 4.81 -9.56
CA PHE A 359 24.96 4.08 -8.83
C PHE A 359 25.27 4.71 -7.49
N ILE A 360 25.46 3.86 -6.49
CA ILE A 360 25.84 4.26 -5.13
C ILE A 360 27.27 3.81 -4.92
N GLU A 361 28.17 4.78 -4.70
CA GLU A 361 29.62 4.53 -4.62
C GLU A 361 30.18 3.74 -5.82
N GLY A 362 29.67 4.05 -7.02
CA GLY A 362 30.09 3.40 -8.27
C GLY A 362 29.58 1.97 -8.46
N LYS A 363 28.64 1.51 -7.64
CA LYS A 363 28.05 0.16 -7.73
C LYS A 363 26.56 0.22 -8.05
N ALA A 364 26.10 -0.75 -8.84
CA ALA A 364 24.69 -1.00 -9.06
C ALA A 364 24.11 -1.81 -7.90
N TYR A 365 22.96 -1.39 -7.37
CA TYR A 365 22.24 -2.06 -6.29
C TYR A 365 20.83 -2.44 -6.77
N ASP A 366 20.39 -3.65 -6.48
CA ASP A 366 19.07 -4.18 -6.85
C ASP A 366 18.07 -4.10 -5.68
N TRP A 367 18.16 -3.03 -4.87
CA TRP A 367 17.27 -2.74 -3.75
C TRP A 367 17.40 -1.26 -3.32
N PRO A 368 16.40 -0.71 -2.60
CA PRO A 368 16.38 0.72 -2.26
C PRO A 368 17.32 1.06 -1.10
N VAL A 369 18.61 1.23 -1.41
CA VAL A 369 19.63 1.60 -0.42
C VAL A 369 19.29 2.94 0.24
N GLY A 370 19.40 2.98 1.57
CA GLY A 370 19.09 4.17 2.38
C GLY A 370 17.60 4.35 2.69
N TYR A 371 16.71 3.58 2.08
CA TYR A 371 15.30 3.62 2.44
C TYR A 371 15.05 2.92 3.79
N HIS A 372 14.27 3.60 4.62
CA HIS A 372 13.70 3.06 5.86
C HIS A 372 12.19 3.25 5.82
N VAL A 373 11.44 2.30 6.39
CA VAL A 373 9.98 2.41 6.47
C VAL A 373 9.60 3.72 7.17
N GLY A 374 8.58 4.39 6.66
CA GLY A 374 8.17 5.72 7.11
C GLY A 374 8.76 6.86 6.27
N LEU A 375 9.78 6.60 5.46
CA LEU A 375 10.21 7.50 4.39
C LEU A 375 9.38 7.28 3.12
N HIS A 376 9.53 8.17 2.14
CA HIS A 376 8.94 8.00 0.82
C HIS A 376 9.84 7.12 -0.04
N LEU A 377 9.37 5.92 -0.43
CA LEU A 377 10.18 4.98 -1.21
C LEU A 377 10.63 5.57 -2.55
N ALA A 378 9.76 6.38 -3.16
CA ALA A 378 10.03 7.05 -4.43
C ALA A 378 11.22 8.02 -4.39
N ASP A 379 11.74 8.38 -3.21
CA ASP A 379 12.97 9.18 -3.09
C ASP A 379 14.23 8.35 -3.26
N PHE A 380 14.15 7.04 -3.01
CA PHE A 380 15.28 6.11 -3.06
C PHE A 380 15.19 5.13 -4.23
N TRP A 381 13.97 4.84 -4.69
CA TRP A 381 13.68 3.76 -5.61
C TRP A 381 12.78 4.22 -6.76
N LYS A 382 13.25 3.98 -7.98
CA LYS A 382 12.46 4.14 -9.20
C LYS A 382 12.07 2.77 -9.70
N LEU A 383 10.77 2.49 -9.81
CA LEU A 383 10.28 1.27 -10.45
C LEU A 383 10.71 1.19 -11.91
N GLU A 384 10.92 -0.02 -12.42
CA GLU A 384 11.32 -0.23 -13.81
C GLU A 384 10.32 0.40 -14.79
N ASP A 385 10.85 1.09 -15.81
CA ASP A 385 10.04 1.73 -16.84
C ASP A 385 9.29 0.68 -17.68
N VAL A 386 8.06 1.03 -18.11
CA VAL A 386 7.22 0.16 -18.94
C VAL A 386 7.19 0.69 -20.37
N THR A 387 7.54 -0.14 -21.34
CA THR A 387 7.39 0.19 -22.77
C THR A 387 6.19 -0.55 -23.36
N LEU A 388 5.05 0.13 -23.49
CA LEU A 388 3.85 -0.48 -24.06
C LEU A 388 4.04 -0.88 -25.52
N GLY A 389 3.41 -1.98 -25.92
CA GLY A 389 3.49 -2.55 -27.27
C GLY A 389 4.66 -3.51 -27.48
N GLN A 390 5.56 -3.67 -26.50
CA GLN A 390 6.69 -4.59 -26.56
C GLN A 390 6.74 -5.47 -25.33
N THR A 391 6.94 -6.77 -25.54
CA THR A 391 7.22 -7.71 -24.44
C THR A 391 8.74 -7.77 -24.27
N ASP A 392 9.21 -7.57 -23.04
CA ASP A 392 10.61 -7.68 -22.65
C ASP A 392 10.77 -8.64 -21.46
N PHE A 393 11.94 -8.59 -20.80
CA PHE A 393 12.24 -9.43 -19.65
C PHE A 393 11.36 -9.16 -18.42
N LEU A 394 10.90 -7.92 -18.25
CA LEU A 394 10.16 -7.43 -17.09
C LEU A 394 8.66 -7.38 -17.36
N TYR A 395 8.25 -6.93 -18.55
CA TYR A 395 6.85 -6.65 -18.86
C TYR A 395 6.38 -7.35 -20.12
N PHE A 396 5.11 -7.76 -20.11
CA PHE A 396 4.39 -8.01 -21.35
C PHE A 396 4.03 -6.69 -22.03
N ALA A 397 3.71 -6.75 -23.33
CA ALA A 397 3.37 -5.57 -24.13
C ALA A 397 2.19 -4.71 -23.62
N ASP A 398 1.35 -5.19 -22.69
CA ASP A 398 0.30 -4.38 -22.06
C ASP A 398 0.73 -3.69 -20.75
N GLY A 399 1.96 -3.92 -20.31
CA GLY A 399 2.53 -3.42 -19.04
C GLY A 399 2.33 -4.34 -17.84
N THR A 400 1.68 -5.50 -18.00
CA THR A 400 1.59 -6.51 -16.94
C THR A 400 2.95 -7.17 -16.74
N ALA A 401 3.32 -7.47 -15.50
CA ALA A 401 4.55 -8.18 -15.17
C ALA A 401 4.70 -9.52 -15.92
N HIS A 402 5.91 -9.76 -16.43
CA HIS A 402 6.34 -10.97 -17.13
C HIS A 402 7.29 -11.85 -16.29
N LYS A 403 7.72 -11.37 -15.12
CA LYS A 403 8.55 -12.14 -14.16
C LYS A 403 8.11 -11.98 -12.70
N ASN A 404 8.80 -12.69 -11.81
CA ASN A 404 8.59 -12.60 -10.36
C ASN A 404 9.16 -11.29 -9.76
N ARG A 405 8.78 -11.00 -8.51
CA ARG A 405 9.15 -9.76 -7.77
C ARG A 405 8.63 -8.48 -8.44
N MET A 406 7.45 -8.53 -9.05
CA MET A 406 6.84 -7.37 -9.73
C MET A 406 5.43 -7.06 -9.23
N GLN A 407 5.03 -7.62 -8.09
CA GLN A 407 3.71 -7.39 -7.52
C GLN A 407 3.47 -5.90 -7.23
N GLY A 408 4.48 -5.19 -6.75
CA GLY A 408 4.44 -3.73 -6.57
C GLY A 408 4.28 -2.99 -7.88
N ASN A 409 5.06 -3.33 -8.92
CA ASN A 409 4.97 -2.73 -10.26
C ASN A 409 3.57 -2.90 -10.87
N ASP A 410 2.96 -4.07 -10.72
CA ASP A 410 1.59 -4.34 -11.14
C ASP A 410 0.57 -3.57 -10.28
N PHE A 411 0.75 -3.59 -8.96
CA PHE A 411 -0.24 -3.09 -8.00
C PHE A 411 -0.40 -1.57 -8.09
N VAL A 412 0.70 -0.80 -8.24
CA VAL A 412 0.64 0.68 -8.36
C VAL A 412 -0.12 1.14 -9.62
N GLN A 413 -0.25 0.28 -10.63
CA GLN A 413 -1.03 0.54 -11.84
C GLN A 413 -2.52 0.20 -11.67
N SER A 414 -2.89 -0.50 -10.59
CA SER A 414 -4.23 -1.02 -10.37
C SER A 414 -5.21 0.06 -9.91
N VAL A 415 -6.50 -0.20 -10.16
CA VAL A 415 -7.59 0.64 -9.63
C VAL A 415 -7.62 0.55 -8.10
N MET A 416 -7.26 -0.60 -7.52
CA MET A 416 -7.22 -0.80 -6.07
C MET A 416 -6.25 0.16 -5.39
N TYR A 417 -5.03 0.29 -5.93
CA TYR A 417 -4.03 1.22 -5.41
C TYR A 417 -4.53 2.68 -5.46
N ARG A 418 -5.17 3.09 -6.56
CA ARG A 418 -5.74 4.44 -6.71
C ARG A 418 -6.89 4.74 -5.75
N HIS A 419 -7.48 3.73 -5.13
CA HIS A 419 -8.57 3.85 -4.15
C HIS A 419 -8.12 3.54 -2.72
N GLY A 420 -6.81 3.56 -2.45
CA GLY A 420 -6.26 3.41 -1.10
C GLY A 420 -6.31 1.99 -0.53
N VAL A 421 -6.51 0.98 -1.37
CA VAL A 421 -6.35 -0.42 -0.95
C VAL A 421 -4.86 -0.71 -0.80
N THR A 422 -4.51 -1.42 0.27
CA THR A 422 -3.11 -1.75 0.59
C THR A 422 -2.82 -3.24 0.46
N CYS A 423 -1.55 -3.61 0.42
CA CYS A 423 -1.13 -5.02 0.47
C CYS A 423 -1.70 -5.75 1.69
N ALA A 424 -1.72 -5.07 2.86
CA ALA A 424 -2.29 -5.57 4.11
C ALA A 424 -3.83 -5.73 4.07
N SER A 425 -4.50 -5.10 3.10
CA SER A 425 -5.93 -5.32 2.83
C SER A 425 -6.20 -6.72 2.27
N CYS A 426 -5.17 -7.49 1.90
CA CYS A 426 -5.27 -8.85 1.37
C CYS A 426 -4.40 -9.86 2.13
N HIS A 427 -3.21 -9.44 2.58
CA HIS A 427 -2.22 -10.30 3.22
C HIS A 427 -2.08 -10.02 4.72
N ASP A 428 -1.97 -11.09 5.53
CA ASP A 428 -1.49 -11.01 6.90
C ASP A 428 -0.08 -11.60 6.95
N VAL A 429 0.88 -10.67 6.89
CA VAL A 429 2.32 -10.94 6.83
C VAL A 429 2.88 -11.56 8.10
N HIS A 430 2.13 -11.50 9.21
CA HIS A 430 2.49 -12.17 10.44
C HIS A 430 2.16 -13.67 10.41
N GLY A 431 1.50 -14.17 9.37
CA GLY A 431 1.29 -15.59 9.16
C GLY A 431 -0.15 -16.05 9.35
N THR A 432 -0.64 -16.78 8.35
CA THR A 432 -1.97 -17.39 8.34
C THR A 432 -1.89 -18.81 7.78
N LYS A 433 -2.98 -19.57 7.95
CA LYS A 433 -3.16 -20.89 7.32
C LYS A 433 -3.46 -20.82 5.82
N ASN A 434 -3.76 -19.63 5.29
CA ASN A 434 -4.19 -19.50 3.91
C ASN A 434 -2.97 -19.40 2.98
N TYR A 435 -3.14 -19.89 1.76
CA TYR A 435 -2.12 -19.79 0.71
C TYR A 435 -1.62 -18.35 0.55
N ALA A 436 -0.31 -18.17 0.35
CA ALA A 436 0.33 -16.87 0.13
C ALA A 436 0.04 -15.82 1.23
N GLN A 437 -0.10 -16.28 2.48
CA GLN A 437 -0.30 -15.41 3.65
C GLN A 437 -1.55 -14.53 3.52
N LEU A 438 -2.59 -14.99 2.81
CA LEU A 438 -3.83 -14.24 2.67
C LEU A 438 -4.60 -14.20 4.01
N ARG A 439 -5.30 -13.10 4.29
CA ARG A 439 -6.14 -12.99 5.51
C ARG A 439 -7.38 -13.89 5.48
N LYS A 440 -7.84 -14.27 4.29
CA LYS A 440 -8.97 -15.18 4.03
C LYS A 440 -8.65 -16.12 2.87
N PRO A 441 -9.39 -17.23 2.70
CA PRO A 441 -9.35 -18.01 1.46
C PRO A 441 -9.55 -17.12 0.23
N ALA A 442 -8.83 -17.41 -0.85
CA ALA A 442 -8.77 -16.54 -2.02
C ALA A 442 -10.13 -16.32 -2.70
N ASP A 443 -11.03 -17.31 -2.63
CA ASP A 443 -12.40 -17.25 -3.16
C ASP A 443 -13.33 -16.37 -2.31
N LYS A 444 -12.96 -16.07 -1.06
CA LYS A 444 -13.74 -15.22 -0.15
C LYS A 444 -13.17 -13.81 -0.02
N LEU A 445 -11.86 -13.66 -0.20
CA LEU A 445 -11.17 -12.39 0.06
C LEU A 445 -11.72 -11.24 -0.80
N CYS A 446 -11.89 -11.48 -2.10
CA CYS A 446 -12.40 -10.46 -3.03
C CYS A 446 -13.84 -10.05 -2.68
N LEU A 447 -14.65 -10.99 -2.17
CA LEU A 447 -16.06 -10.79 -1.89
C LEU A 447 -16.33 -9.86 -0.70
N ASP A 448 -15.31 -9.53 0.11
CA ASP A 448 -15.43 -8.51 1.16
C ASP A 448 -15.78 -7.13 0.59
N CYS A 449 -15.35 -6.84 -0.64
CA CYS A 449 -15.63 -5.59 -1.35
C CYS A 449 -16.45 -5.81 -2.63
N HIS A 450 -16.34 -7.00 -3.24
CA HIS A 450 -16.98 -7.38 -4.50
C HIS A 450 -18.14 -8.36 -4.30
N GLY A 451 -18.73 -8.39 -3.10
CA GLY A 451 -19.88 -9.25 -2.79
C GLY A 451 -21.19 -8.82 -3.47
N SER A 452 -22.26 -9.58 -3.23
CA SER A 452 -23.58 -9.32 -3.80
C SER A 452 -24.08 -7.91 -3.44
N GLY A 453 -24.53 -7.17 -4.46
CA GLY A 453 -25.00 -5.78 -4.30
C GLY A 453 -23.90 -4.71 -4.33
N SER A 454 -22.63 -5.09 -4.37
CA SER A 454 -21.54 -4.14 -4.62
C SER A 454 -21.57 -3.67 -6.08
N PRO A 455 -21.49 -2.36 -6.36
CA PRO A 455 -21.35 -1.86 -7.74
C PRO A 455 -20.11 -2.40 -8.46
N ASN A 456 -19.11 -2.85 -7.69
CA ASN A 456 -17.86 -3.40 -8.21
C ASN A 456 -17.86 -4.93 -8.26
N GLY A 457 -18.90 -5.60 -7.75
CA GLY A 457 -19.02 -7.06 -7.72
C GLY A 457 -19.62 -7.66 -8.99
N PRO A 458 -19.75 -9.00 -9.07
CA PRO A 458 -20.52 -9.65 -10.12
C PRO A 458 -21.97 -9.16 -10.12
N HIS A 459 -22.50 -8.85 -11.30
CA HIS A 459 -23.89 -8.40 -11.48
C HIS A 459 -24.89 -9.55 -11.71
N THR A 460 -24.41 -10.79 -11.67
CA THR A 460 -25.24 -11.99 -11.80
C THR A 460 -25.81 -12.42 -10.45
N ALA A 461 -26.86 -13.26 -10.45
CA ALA A 461 -27.48 -13.71 -9.22
C ALA A 461 -26.60 -14.72 -8.47
N THR A 462 -25.82 -15.52 -9.20
CA THR A 462 -24.91 -16.52 -8.63
C THR A 462 -23.48 -16.39 -9.16
N ILE A 463 -22.53 -17.02 -8.46
CA ILE A 463 -21.14 -17.07 -8.91
C ILE A 463 -20.99 -17.98 -10.13
N GLU A 464 -21.81 -19.02 -10.26
CA GLU A 464 -21.85 -19.91 -11.41
C GLU A 464 -22.33 -19.18 -12.66
N GLU A 465 -23.30 -18.28 -12.54
CA GLU A 465 -23.72 -17.42 -13.65
C GLU A 465 -22.64 -16.41 -14.06
N HIS A 466 -21.79 -15.97 -13.11
CA HIS A 466 -20.69 -15.06 -13.43
C HIS A 466 -19.54 -15.78 -14.13
N THR A 467 -19.17 -16.94 -13.58
CA THR A 467 -17.94 -17.64 -13.93
C THR A 467 -18.17 -18.75 -14.95
N HIS A 468 -19.41 -19.22 -15.09
CA HIS A 468 -19.80 -20.40 -15.87
C HIS A 468 -19.07 -21.69 -15.45
N HIS A 469 -18.71 -21.76 -14.18
CA HIS A 469 -18.11 -22.92 -13.52
C HIS A 469 -18.93 -23.31 -12.29
N LYS A 470 -18.78 -24.55 -11.79
CA LYS A 470 -19.40 -24.97 -10.52
C LYS A 470 -18.87 -24.11 -9.37
N ALA A 471 -19.71 -23.69 -8.42
CA ALA A 471 -19.31 -22.74 -7.35
C ALA A 471 -18.05 -23.15 -6.58
N ASP A 472 -17.88 -24.44 -6.34
CA ASP A 472 -16.77 -25.02 -5.56
C ASP A 472 -15.53 -25.35 -6.40
N SER A 473 -15.58 -25.16 -7.71
CA SER A 473 -14.46 -25.46 -8.61
C SER A 473 -13.39 -24.36 -8.61
N SER A 474 -12.18 -24.72 -9.02
CA SER A 474 -11.07 -23.76 -9.19
C SER A 474 -11.38 -22.64 -10.19
N GLY A 475 -12.26 -22.90 -11.17
CA GLY A 475 -12.68 -21.89 -12.16
C GLY A 475 -13.57 -20.79 -11.58
N SER A 476 -14.23 -21.05 -10.45
CA SER A 476 -15.07 -20.06 -9.76
C SER A 476 -14.29 -19.15 -8.79
N GLN A 477 -12.99 -19.39 -8.61
CA GLN A 477 -12.16 -18.51 -7.80
C GLN A 477 -11.83 -17.23 -8.57
N CYS A 478 -12.08 -16.05 -7.99
CA CYS A 478 -11.83 -14.77 -8.65
C CYS A 478 -10.39 -14.66 -9.19
N ILE A 479 -9.42 -15.14 -8.41
CA ILE A 479 -7.99 -15.14 -8.78
C ILE A 479 -7.67 -16.02 -10.00
N ALA A 480 -8.52 -16.99 -10.37
CA ALA A 480 -8.31 -17.81 -11.56
C ALA A 480 -8.39 -16.96 -12.84
N CYS A 481 -9.30 -15.99 -12.86
CA CYS A 481 -9.56 -15.12 -14.02
C CYS A 481 -8.92 -13.74 -13.91
N HIS A 482 -8.92 -13.15 -12.72
CA HIS A 482 -8.49 -11.77 -12.49
C HIS A 482 -7.02 -11.64 -12.09
N MET A 483 -6.37 -12.72 -11.67
CA MET A 483 -4.95 -12.71 -11.29
C MET A 483 -4.22 -13.83 -12.05
N PRO A 484 -4.10 -13.70 -13.39
CA PRO A 484 -3.54 -14.74 -14.23
C PRO A 484 -2.14 -15.12 -13.76
N LYS A 485 -1.78 -16.39 -14.00
CA LYS A 485 -0.45 -16.90 -13.73
C LYS A 485 0.53 -16.29 -14.72
N ILE A 486 1.55 -15.63 -14.20
CA ILE A 486 2.70 -15.13 -14.94
C ILE A 486 3.92 -15.99 -14.57
N GLU A 487 4.83 -16.19 -15.51
CA GLU A 487 5.96 -17.10 -15.33
C GLU A 487 6.86 -16.65 -14.17
N SER A 488 7.37 -17.61 -13.39
CA SER A 488 8.37 -17.31 -12.37
C SER A 488 9.77 -17.56 -12.91
N GLU A 489 10.64 -16.56 -12.78
CA GLU A 489 11.99 -16.62 -13.33
C GLU A 489 12.79 -17.84 -12.82
N GLY A 490 13.41 -18.58 -13.75
CA GLY A 490 14.41 -19.60 -13.44
C GLY A 490 13.89 -20.94 -12.94
N VAL A 491 12.57 -21.20 -12.91
CA VAL A 491 12.00 -22.54 -12.67
C VAL A 491 10.88 -22.79 -13.68
N PRO A 492 11.13 -23.57 -14.75
CA PRO A 492 10.13 -23.88 -15.75
C PRO A 492 8.86 -24.49 -15.13
N GLY A 493 7.70 -23.95 -15.50
CA GLY A 493 6.40 -24.42 -15.00
C GLY A 493 6.03 -23.95 -13.59
N SER A 494 6.84 -23.10 -12.96
CA SER A 494 6.44 -22.37 -11.76
C SER A 494 5.89 -21.00 -12.12
N PHE A 495 4.86 -20.55 -11.40
CA PHE A 495 4.14 -19.33 -11.71
C PHE A 495 3.87 -18.51 -10.45
N VAL A 496 3.92 -17.19 -10.62
CA VAL A 496 3.35 -16.22 -9.67
C VAL A 496 2.08 -15.64 -10.28
N ARG A 497 1.33 -14.84 -9.53
CA ARG A 497 0.09 -14.22 -10.02
C ARG A 497 0.29 -12.73 -10.24
N SER A 498 -0.24 -12.21 -11.35
CA SER A 498 -0.29 -10.76 -11.60
C SER A 498 -1.17 -10.06 -10.55
N HIS A 499 -0.81 -8.82 -10.23
CA HIS A 499 -1.53 -7.94 -9.28
C HIS A 499 -2.13 -6.71 -9.98
N THR A 500 -2.31 -6.75 -11.31
CA THR A 500 -3.08 -5.72 -12.04
C THR A 500 -4.59 -5.90 -11.83
N PHE A 501 -5.02 -7.10 -11.42
CA PHE A 501 -6.41 -7.57 -11.27
C PHE A 501 -7.25 -7.55 -12.56
N ARG A 502 -6.59 -7.31 -13.70
CA ARG A 502 -7.24 -7.21 -15.00
C ARG A 502 -7.53 -8.59 -15.55
N PHE A 503 -8.70 -8.73 -16.18
CA PHE A 503 -9.00 -9.89 -16.99
C PHE A 503 -8.29 -9.75 -18.34
N ILE A 504 -7.46 -10.73 -18.68
CA ILE A 504 -6.74 -10.79 -19.97
C ILE A 504 -7.64 -11.52 -20.97
N SER A 505 -8.11 -10.81 -22.01
CA SER A 505 -9.00 -11.42 -23.01
C SER A 505 -8.24 -12.34 -23.97
N PRO A 506 -8.92 -13.29 -24.65
CA PRO A 506 -8.31 -14.08 -25.70
C PRO A 506 -7.66 -13.23 -26.81
N ALA A 507 -8.27 -12.10 -27.18
CA ALA A 507 -7.70 -11.17 -28.15
C ALA A 507 -6.38 -10.53 -27.67
N MET A 508 -6.26 -10.25 -26.37
CA MET A 508 -4.99 -9.79 -25.78
C MET A 508 -3.92 -10.88 -25.86
N THR A 509 -4.25 -12.14 -25.63
CA THR A 509 -3.32 -13.26 -25.87
C THR A 509 -2.89 -13.32 -27.34
N ASP A 510 -3.83 -13.24 -28.28
CA ASP A 510 -3.49 -13.30 -29.70
C ASP A 510 -2.57 -12.14 -30.12
N LYS A 511 -2.81 -10.94 -29.60
CA LYS A 511 -2.05 -9.72 -29.90
C LYS A 511 -0.70 -9.66 -29.20
N TYR A 512 -0.67 -9.88 -27.89
CA TYR A 512 0.49 -9.63 -27.02
C TYR A 512 1.22 -10.90 -26.56
N LYS A 513 0.74 -12.08 -26.96
CA LYS A 513 1.30 -13.40 -26.62
C LYS A 513 1.36 -13.70 -25.11
N MET A 514 0.51 -13.03 -24.34
CA MET A 514 0.38 -13.20 -22.89
C MET A 514 -0.64 -14.30 -22.54
N PRO A 515 -0.46 -15.00 -21.41
CA PRO A 515 -1.40 -16.04 -20.98
C PRO A 515 -2.75 -15.43 -20.56
N ASN A 516 -3.86 -15.91 -21.16
CA ASN A 516 -5.22 -15.62 -20.67
C ASN A 516 -5.70 -16.71 -19.70
N PRO A 517 -6.64 -16.39 -18.80
CA PRO A 517 -7.14 -17.35 -17.82
C PRO A 517 -7.89 -18.55 -18.39
N CYS A 518 -8.40 -18.48 -19.63
CA CYS A 518 -9.17 -19.54 -20.24
C CYS A 518 -8.26 -20.67 -20.75
N THR A 519 -7.40 -20.37 -21.72
CA THR A 519 -6.52 -21.38 -22.36
C THR A 519 -5.36 -21.82 -21.47
N SER A 520 -5.11 -21.11 -20.37
CA SER A 520 -4.18 -21.57 -19.31
C SER A 520 -4.72 -22.76 -18.52
N CYS A 521 -6.04 -22.95 -18.48
CA CYS A 521 -6.70 -24.11 -17.85
C CYS A 521 -7.21 -25.11 -18.89
N HIS A 522 -7.72 -24.61 -20.02
CA HIS A 522 -8.20 -25.41 -21.15
C HIS A 522 -7.10 -25.52 -22.22
N THR A 523 -6.04 -26.25 -21.90
CA THR A 523 -4.81 -26.32 -22.71
C THR A 523 -5.00 -26.99 -24.07
N ASP A 524 -6.11 -27.71 -24.27
CA ASP A 524 -6.53 -28.35 -25.51
C ASP A 524 -7.47 -27.48 -26.37
N ARG A 525 -7.63 -26.20 -26.03
CA ARG A 525 -8.52 -25.25 -26.70
C ARG A 525 -7.77 -24.01 -27.17
N SER A 526 -8.31 -23.39 -28.23
CA SER A 526 -7.76 -22.16 -28.81
C SER A 526 -8.35 -20.90 -28.16
N THR A 527 -7.71 -19.76 -28.40
CA THR A 527 -8.24 -18.43 -28.09
C THR A 527 -9.55 -18.15 -28.82
N ASP A 528 -9.73 -18.63 -30.05
CA ASP A 528 -10.99 -18.54 -30.79
C ASP A 528 -12.13 -19.31 -30.10
N TRP A 529 -11.86 -20.50 -29.56
CA TRP A 529 -12.84 -21.23 -28.74
C TRP A 529 -13.21 -20.43 -27.49
N ALA A 530 -12.22 -19.91 -26.77
CA ALA A 530 -12.47 -19.14 -25.56
C ALA A 530 -13.30 -17.89 -25.86
N ASN A 531 -13.01 -17.20 -26.96
CA ASN A 531 -13.77 -16.03 -27.39
C ASN A 531 -15.21 -16.38 -27.76
N LYS A 532 -15.44 -17.51 -28.45
CA LYS A 532 -16.79 -18.02 -28.75
C LYS A 532 -17.59 -18.38 -27.49
N GLN A 533 -16.93 -18.95 -26.48
CA GLN A 533 -17.58 -19.21 -25.19
C GLN A 533 -17.97 -17.90 -24.50
N LEU A 534 -17.05 -16.94 -24.37
CA LEU A 534 -17.36 -15.65 -23.73
C LEU A 534 -18.50 -14.90 -24.46
N LEU A 535 -18.53 -14.94 -25.79
CA LEU A 535 -19.59 -14.33 -26.60
C LEU A 535 -20.96 -15.01 -26.47
N SER A 536 -21.02 -16.26 -26.01
CA SER A 536 -22.31 -16.94 -25.79
C SER A 536 -22.96 -16.56 -24.46
N TRP A 537 -22.21 -15.95 -23.55
CA TRP A 537 -22.71 -15.53 -22.24
C TRP A 537 -23.44 -14.20 -22.36
N ALA A 538 -24.68 -14.14 -21.87
CA ALA A 538 -25.51 -12.92 -21.90
C ALA A 538 -24.94 -11.76 -21.07
N THR A 539 -24.01 -12.04 -20.17
CA THR A 539 -23.44 -11.12 -19.17
C THR A 539 -22.04 -10.63 -19.52
N THR A 540 -21.43 -11.15 -20.59
CA THR A 540 -20.10 -10.74 -21.01
C THR A 540 -20.11 -9.32 -21.53
N SER A 541 -19.26 -8.47 -20.95
CA SER A 541 -19.03 -7.12 -21.46
C SER A 541 -18.53 -7.18 -22.91
N PRO A 542 -19.20 -6.54 -23.87
CA PRO A 542 -18.76 -6.51 -25.27
C PRO A 542 -17.31 -6.03 -25.40
N TRP A 543 -16.91 -5.04 -24.61
CA TRP A 543 -15.55 -4.49 -24.56
C TRP A 543 -14.45 -5.46 -24.08
N ARG A 544 -14.82 -6.60 -23.45
CA ARG A 544 -13.86 -7.62 -23.01
C ARG A 544 -13.65 -8.73 -24.06
N VAL A 545 -14.46 -8.75 -25.11
CA VAL A 545 -14.43 -9.74 -26.20
C VAL A 545 -14.32 -9.11 -27.60
N THR A 546 -14.20 -7.78 -27.67
CA THR A 546 -13.85 -7.07 -28.90
C THR A 546 -12.46 -7.47 -29.36
N ARG A 547 -12.35 -7.84 -30.64
CA ARG A 547 -11.10 -8.22 -31.31
C ARG A 547 -10.21 -7.01 -31.59
#